data_AF-J9E4D6-F1
#
_entry.id   AF-J9E4D6-F1
#
_cell.length_a   1.000
_cell.length_b   1.000
_cell.length_c   1.000
_cell.angle_alpha   90.00
_cell.angle_beta   90.00
_cell.angle_gamma   90.00
#
_symmetry.space_group_name_H-M   'P 1'
#
loop_
_entity.id
_entity.type
_entity.pdbx_description
1 polymer ?
#
loop_
_entity_poly.entity_id
_entity_poly.type
_entity_poly.pdbx_seq_one_letter_code
_entity_poly.pdbx_strand_id
1 'polypeptide(L)' 'VDRKRYPFKIELDIEGRVLFVIPLENNVIKKIRPEEVGAIIINYLRKAAEKKYGTKIIWAVISVPAEFDEEQRNATSLA' A
#
# COMPACT_ATOMS: atom_id res chain seq x y z
N VAL A 1 12.76 4.75 -15.88
CA VAL A 1 11.94 4.23 -16.98
C VAL A 1 10.53 3.90 -16.51
N ASP A 2 10.34 3.37 -15.29
CA ASP A 2 9.02 3.02 -14.74
C ASP A 2 8.05 4.17 -14.45
N ARG A 3 8.50 5.36 -14.07
CA ARG A 3 7.59 6.47 -13.69
C ARG A 3 6.64 6.91 -14.81
N LYS A 4 6.98 6.65 -16.07
CA LYS A 4 6.13 6.98 -17.24
C LYS A 4 5.06 5.92 -17.53
N ARG A 5 5.14 4.75 -16.89
CA ARG A 5 4.18 3.64 -17.08
C ARG A 5 2.88 3.87 -16.33
N TYR A 6 2.91 4.65 -15.26
CA TYR A 6 1.77 4.84 -14.37
C TYR A 6 1.05 6.16 -14.66
N PRO A 7 -0.30 6.17 -14.57
CA PRO A 7 -1.09 7.38 -14.82
C PRO A 7 -1.08 8.37 -13.63
N PHE A 8 -0.45 8.01 -12.51
CA PHE A 8 -0.35 8.83 -11.30
C PHE A 8 1.07 9.36 -11.09
N LYS A 9 1.17 10.49 -10.39
CA LYS A 9 2.45 11.14 -10.13
C LYS A 9 3.21 10.40 -9.01
N ILE A 10 4.50 10.19 -9.26
CA ILE A 10 5.43 9.54 -8.32
C ILE A 10 6.56 10.52 -8.01
N GLU A 11 6.77 10.79 -6.73
CA GLU A 11 7.85 11.61 -6.18
C GLU A 11 8.77 10.76 -5.30
N LEU A 12 9.94 11.28 -4.95
CA LEU A 12 10.79 10.72 -3.91
C LEU A 12 10.82 11.67 -2.71
N ASP A 13 10.90 11.11 -1.51
CA ASP A 13 11.18 11.90 -0.31
C ASP A 13 12.68 12.24 -0.18
N ILE A 14 13.04 12.94 0.90
CA ILE A 14 14.43 13.33 1.19
C ILE A 14 15.38 12.14 1.38
N GLU A 15 14.85 10.96 1.69
CA GLU A 15 15.60 9.71 1.89
C GLU A 15 15.58 8.84 0.62
N GLY A 16 15.00 9.33 -0.47
CA GLY A 16 14.92 8.62 -1.74
C GLY A 16 13.80 7.57 -1.82
N ARG A 17 12.88 7.51 -0.84
CA ARG A 17 11.75 6.57 -0.83
C ARG A 17 10.60 7.06 -1.69
N VAL A 18 9.83 6.13 -2.22
CA VAL A 18 8.74 6.40 -3.17
C VAL A 18 7.52 7.02 -2.47
N LEU A 19 6.98 8.07 -3.08
CA LEU A 19 5.71 8.69 -2.70
C LEU A 19 4.76 8.74 -3.90
N PHE A 20 3.54 8.24 -3.71
CA PHE A 20 2.44 8.45 -4.64
C PHE A 20 1.74 9.76 -4.31
N VAL A 21 1.60 10.61 -5.33
CA VAL A 21 0.98 11.94 -5.19
C VAL A 21 -0.43 11.88 -5.76
N ILE A 22 -1.41 11.94 -4.86
CA ILE A 22 -2.83 11.79 -5.18
C ILE A 22 -3.50 13.16 -5.05
N PRO A 23 -3.97 13.77 -6.15
CA PRO A 23 -4.83 14.94 -6.09
C PRO A 23 -6.21 14.51 -5.59
N LEU A 24 -6.68 15.14 -4.52
CA LEU A 24 -8.01 14.96 -3.95
C LEU A 24 -8.87 16.20 -4.25
N GLU A 25 -10.14 16.12 -3.87
CA GLU A 25 -11.06 17.24 -3.94
C GLU A 25 -10.52 18.47 -3.18
N ASN A 26 -11.00 19.66 -3.54
CA ASN A 26 -10.62 20.94 -2.93
C ASN A 26 -9.12 21.28 -3.06
N ASN A 27 -8.45 20.84 -4.13
CA ASN A 27 -7.02 21.05 -4.40
C ASN A 27 -6.09 20.52 -3.29
N VAL A 28 -6.55 19.54 -2.51
CA VAL A 28 -5.72 18.87 -1.50
C VAL A 28 -4.84 17.83 -2.19
N ILE A 29 -3.53 17.89 -1.95
CA ILE A 29 -2.59 16.89 -2.45
C ILE A 29 -2.21 15.97 -1.29
N LYS A 30 -2.57 14.69 -1.41
CA LYS A 30 -2.15 13.66 -0.47
C LYS A 30 -0.93 12.93 -1.01
N LYS A 31 0.12 12.82 -0.21
CA LYS A 31 1.30 12.00 -0.50
C LYS A 31 1.23 10.76 0.38
N ILE A 32 1.27 9.58 -0.22
CA ILE A 32 1.25 8.30 0.51
C ILE A 32 2.37 7.40 0.01
N ARG A 33 2.90 6.57 0.90
CA ARG A 33 3.88 5.54 0.54
C ARG A 33 3.19 4.29 -0.03
N PRO A 34 3.90 3.45 -0.80
CA PRO A 34 3.36 2.20 -1.31
C PRO A 34 2.79 1.28 -0.22
N GLU A 35 3.42 1.22 0.95
CA GLU A 35 2.99 0.39 2.07
C GLU A 35 1.64 0.85 2.63
N GLU A 36 1.38 2.17 2.65
CA GLU A 36 0.08 2.72 3.06
C GLU A 36 -1.04 2.32 2.08
N VAL A 37 -0.73 2.19 0.79
CA VAL A 37 -1.69 1.63 -0.19
C VAL A 37 -1.96 0.16 0.12
N GLY A 38 -0.91 -0.61 0.39
CA GLY A 38 -1.02 -2.00 0.83
C GLY A 38 -1.94 -2.14 2.04
N ALA A 39 -1.75 -1.30 3.06
CA ALA A 39 -2.55 -1.26 4.28
C ALA A 39 -4.04 -1.01 4.00
N ILE A 40 -4.34 -0.08 3.09
CA ILE A 40 -5.71 0.22 2.67
C ILE A 40 -6.37 -1.01 2.03
N ILE A 41 -5.64 -1.71 1.16
CA ILE A 41 -6.13 -2.93 0.48
C ILE A 41 -6.34 -4.05 1.50
N ILE A 42 -5.37 -4.33 2.37
CA ILE A 42 -5.47 -5.38 3.40
C ILE A 42 -6.63 -5.11 4.34
N ASN A 43 -6.82 -3.86 4.77
CA ASN A 43 -7.93 -3.47 5.62
C ASN A 43 -9.30 -3.62 4.93
N TYR A 44 -9.38 -3.31 3.63
CA TYR A 44 -10.59 -3.55 2.84
C TYR A 44 -10.93 -5.05 2.80
N LEU A 45 -9.94 -5.90 2.50
CA LEU A 45 -10.12 -7.36 2.47
C LEU A 45 -10.51 -7.92 3.84
N ARG A 46 -9.86 -7.45 4.91
CA ARG A 46 -10.20 -7.81 6.30
C ARG A 46 -11.66 -7.48 6.60
N LYS A 47 -12.10 -6.25 6.34
CA LYS A 47 -13.49 -5.83 6.59
C LYS A 47 -14.51 -6.65 5.78
N ALA A 48 -14.18 -6.99 4.53
CA ALA A 48 -15.03 -7.84 3.71
C ALA A 48 -15.17 -9.26 4.29
N ALA A 49 -14.07 -9.84 4.76
CA ALA A 49 -14.07 -11.15 5.40
C ALA A 49 -14.77 -11.12 6.78
N GLU A 50 -14.52 -10.11 7.61
CA GLU A 50 -15.22 -9.91 8.90
C GLU A 50 -16.74 -9.79 8.70
N LYS A 51 -17.17 -9.03 7.67
CA LYS A 51 -18.59 -8.92 7.30
C LYS A 51 -19.19 -10.27 6.87
N LYS A 52 -18.43 -11.09 6.13
CA LYS A 52 -18.88 -12.40 5.65
C LYS A 52 -19.03 -13.42 6.78
N TYR A 53 -18.07 -13.45 7.71
CA TYR A 53 -18.02 -14.47 8.76
C TYR A 53 -18.55 -14.00 10.12
N GLY A 54 -18.91 -12.71 10.25
CA GLY A 54 -19.49 -12.14 11.47
C GLY A 54 -18.52 -12.13 12.66
N THR A 55 -17.21 -12.22 12.42
CA THR A 55 -16.18 -12.30 13.46
C THR A 55 -14.99 -11.42 13.11
N LYS A 56 -14.26 -10.98 14.14
CA LYS A 56 -13.05 -10.16 13.98
C LYS A 56 -11.89 -11.03 13.50
N ILE A 57 -11.16 -10.57 12.49
CA ILE A 57 -9.98 -11.24 11.96
C ILE A 57 -8.74 -10.50 12.45
N ILE A 58 -7.92 -11.21 13.22
CA ILE A 58 -6.74 -10.64 13.92
C ILE A 58 -5.44 -11.05 13.24
N TRP A 59 -5.42 -12.23 12.62
CA TRP A 59 -4.23 -12.83 12.02
C TRP A 59 -4.49 -13.14 10.55
N ALA A 60 -3.47 -12.91 9.73
CA ALA A 60 -3.50 -13.19 8.30
C ALA A 60 -2.14 -13.71 7.83
N VAL A 61 -2.16 -14.53 6.78
CA VAL A 61 -0.98 -14.91 6.02
C VAL A 61 -1.06 -14.19 4.68
N ILE A 62 -0.02 -13.43 4.36
CA ILE A 62 0.05 -12.62 3.14
C ILE A 62 1.15 -13.20 2.26
N SER A 63 0.82 -13.55 1.02
CA SER A 63 1.81 -14.04 0.06
C SER A 63 2.67 -12.89 -0.46
N VAL A 64 3.96 -13.17 -0.65
CA VAL A 64 4.93 -12.27 -1.27
C VAL A 64 5.64 -13.00 -2.41
N PRO A 65 6.08 -12.30 -3.47
CA PRO A 65 6.87 -12.90 -4.53
C PRO A 65 8.18 -13.53 -4.00
N ALA A 66 8.61 -14.62 -4.62
CA ALA A 66 9.85 -15.30 -4.22
C ALA A 66 11.09 -14.40 -4.37
N GLU A 67 11.07 -13.54 -5.39
CA GLU A 67 12.15 -12.61 -5.74
C GLU A 67 12.28 -11.41 -4.78
N PHE A 68 11.34 -11.23 -3.83
CA PHE A 68 11.43 -10.11 -2.89
C PHE A 68 12.61 -10.30 -1.94
N ASP A 69 13.41 -9.24 -1.81
CA ASP A 69 14.40 -9.12 -0.74
C ASP A 69 13.73 -8.90 0.63
N GLU A 70 14.55 -8.90 1.69
CA GLU A 70 14.05 -8.78 3.06
C GLU A 70 13.35 -7.43 3.32
N GLU A 71 13.83 -6.34 2.70
CA GLU A 71 13.24 -5.01 2.85
C GLU A 71 11.84 -4.95 2.22
N GLN A 72 11.68 -5.52 1.02
CA GLN A 72 10.40 -5.60 0.32
C GLN A 72 9.40 -6.53 1.03
N ARG A 73 9.89 -7.63 1.62
CA ARG A 73 9.07 -8.51 2.48
C ARG A 73 8.59 -7.79 3.73
N ASN A 74 9.49 -7.07 4.41
CA ASN A 74 9.16 -6.31 5.61
C ASN A 74 8.19 -5.16 5.31
N ALA A 75 8.37 -4.45 4.20
CA ALA A 75 7.44 -3.43 3.73
C ALA A 75 6.02 -4.00 3.55
N THR A 76 5.90 -5.23 3.05
CA THR A 76 4.61 -5.93 2.91
C THR A 76 4.03 -6.34 4.27
N SER A 77 4.86 -6.73 5.23
CA SER A 77 4.41 -7.08 6.58
C SER A 77 4.01 -5.84 7.43
N LEU A 78 4.53 -4.66 7.09
CA LEU A 78 4.25 -3.40 7.78
C LEU A 78 2.99 -2.70 7.26
N ALA A 79 2.48 -3.13 6.10
CA ALA A 79 1.24 -2.68 5.48
C ALA A 79 0.02 -3.29 6.20
#